data_AF-A0A1U7CSD9-F1
#
_entry.id   AF-A0A1U7CSD9-F1
#
_cell.length_a   1.000
_cell.length_b   1.000
_cell.length_c   1.000
_cell.angle_alpha   90.00
_cell.angle_beta   90.00
_cell.angle_gamma   90.00
#
_symmetry.space_group_name_H-M   'P 1'
#
loop_
_entity.id
_entity.type
_entity.pdbx_description
1 polymer ?
#
loop_
_entity_poly.entity_id
_entity_poly.type
_entity_poly.pdbx_seq_one_letter_code
_entity_poly.pdbx_strand_id
1 'polypeptide(L)'
;MNTALNENAWEDRLRAGLGEAPAPDFEAWRIRRAEALDALKPAIVPQTHRYRRILVTSSKWVAAAAIILASGLFLLRPGNSIGRTAFAAAIPGVDDPLTMTWTTTYYARATSVDGKRTWLQEERRLHAYRHPGRYRETFLDKEGQPRMIEITDARTGRMLVLDLKGKKAVLKAAIGQPDVRGPFAWVGEALRDRMVAKVLPVKSVSLQGTREIDGLQANVVRAMIVENEDQGPARRDFLFDRKSKRLAAIYVTNENDFDPETAPERKQTVEEKSSMWMPVARWEHEIVVDPKLDAADFRLDPPAGYAYEAQAKPTITEDEMAGFLGAAARFNGDVFPDSPFAAFDQVKFNAASLKQPAAQTAAEKELIQLHDKYLTREVYQPPARRFVDDQTEPDTFHYVGAGAKVGQADRIVAWYTLKNGLKLRALYADLSVKDVSPADLPLSLPE
;
A
#
# COMPACT_ATOMS: atom_id res chain seq x y z
N MET A 1 14.64 48.93 -9.94
CA MET A 1 16.07 48.67 -10.21
C MET A 1 16.51 47.58 -9.23
N ASN A 2 16.49 46.32 -9.67
CA ASN A 2 16.92 45.18 -8.85
C ASN A 2 18.36 44.84 -9.22
N THR A 3 19.27 45.02 -8.27
CA THR A 3 20.64 44.55 -8.31
C THR A 3 20.64 43.03 -8.14
N ALA A 4 20.84 42.31 -9.25
CA ALA A 4 21.09 40.88 -9.22
C ALA A 4 22.37 40.60 -8.40
N LEU A 5 22.23 39.79 -7.36
CA LEU A 5 23.34 39.29 -6.56
C LEU A 5 24.20 38.37 -7.43
N ASN A 6 25.50 38.66 -7.47
CA ASN A 6 26.52 37.95 -8.22
C ASN A 6 26.64 36.50 -7.71
N GLU A 7 26.08 35.54 -8.46
CA GLU A 7 26.01 34.11 -8.12
C GLU A 7 27.38 33.46 -7.84
N ASN A 8 28.47 34.09 -8.30
CA ASN A 8 29.83 33.57 -8.11
C ASN A 8 30.38 33.77 -6.69
N ALA A 9 29.80 34.67 -5.89
CA ALA A 9 30.32 34.98 -4.55
C ALA A 9 30.21 33.82 -3.54
N TRP A 10 29.31 32.86 -3.79
CA TRP A 10 29.16 31.68 -2.96
C TRP A 10 30.20 30.61 -3.28
N GLU A 11 30.45 30.34 -4.57
CA GLU A 11 31.46 29.35 -4.97
C GLU A 11 32.87 29.76 -4.53
N ASP A 12 33.18 31.06 -4.59
CA ASP A 12 34.47 31.59 -4.14
C ASP A 12 34.66 31.41 -2.61
N ARG A 13 33.59 31.57 -1.82
CA ARG A 13 33.62 31.30 -0.37
C ARG A 13 33.79 29.81 -0.07
N LEU A 14 33.16 28.94 -0.86
CA LEU A 14 33.27 27.49 -0.70
C LEU A 14 34.69 27.01 -1.03
N ARG A 15 35.29 27.55 -2.10
CA ARG A 15 36.67 27.25 -2.51
C ARG A 15 37.70 27.76 -1.49
N ALA A 16 37.46 28.94 -0.90
CA ALA A 16 38.31 29.48 0.17
C ALA A 16 38.21 28.68 1.48
N GLY A 17 37.05 28.10 1.80
CA GLY A 17 36.82 27.35 3.05
C GLY A 17 37.28 25.89 3.02
N LEU A 18 37.34 25.26 1.85
CA LEU A 18 37.67 23.84 1.70
C LEU A 18 39.15 23.59 1.39
N GLY A 19 39.92 24.64 1.05
CA GLY A 19 41.29 24.51 0.58
C GLY A 19 41.38 23.84 -0.80
N GLU A 20 42.58 23.80 -1.37
CA GLU A 20 42.83 23.00 -2.57
C GLU A 20 42.74 21.52 -2.21
N ALA A 21 41.90 20.77 -2.93
CA ALA A 21 41.83 19.32 -2.78
C ALA A 21 43.24 18.75 -3.05
N PRO A 22 43.79 17.91 -2.16
CA PRO A 22 45.10 17.32 -2.38
C PRO A 22 45.09 16.58 -3.70
N ALA A 23 46.09 16.85 -4.54
CA ALA A 23 46.22 16.17 -5.82
C ALA A 23 46.23 14.65 -5.58
N PRO A 24 45.36 13.88 -6.25
CA PRO A 24 45.30 12.44 -6.04
C PRO A 24 46.66 11.80 -6.36
N ASP A 25 47.27 11.18 -5.36
CA ASP A 25 48.52 10.43 -5.52
C ASP A 25 48.22 9.03 -6.08
N PHE A 26 48.03 8.99 -7.39
CA PHE A 26 47.78 7.77 -8.14
C PHE A 26 48.96 6.79 -8.10
N GLU A 27 50.18 7.24 -7.78
CA GLU A 27 51.34 6.36 -7.65
C GLU A 27 51.30 5.62 -6.31
N ALA A 28 51.06 6.33 -5.21
CA ALA A 28 50.85 5.70 -3.89
C ALA A 28 49.62 4.78 -3.87
N TRP A 29 48.58 5.10 -4.64
CA TRP A 29 47.45 4.19 -4.83
C TRP A 29 47.83 2.93 -5.61
N ARG A 30 48.58 3.07 -6.72
CA ARG A 30 49.06 1.93 -7.52
C ARG A 30 49.98 1.00 -6.72
N ILE A 31 50.89 1.57 -5.91
CA ILE A 31 51.78 0.80 -5.03
C ILE A 31 50.97 -0.01 -4.01
N ARG A 32 49.94 0.60 -3.38
CA ARG A 32 49.07 -0.09 -2.40
C ARG A 32 48.15 -1.14 -3.01
N ARG A 33 47.99 -1.17 -4.34
CA ARG A 33 47.08 -2.07 -5.06
C ARG A 33 47.81 -2.90 -6.13
N ALA A 34 49.13 -3.07 -6.01
CA ALA A 34 49.95 -3.76 -7.00
C ALA A 34 49.44 -5.20 -7.28
N GLU A 35 49.04 -5.96 -6.25
CA GLU A 35 48.50 -7.32 -6.40
C GLU A 35 47.17 -7.35 -7.18
N ALA A 36 46.29 -6.37 -6.94
CA ALA A 36 45.03 -6.27 -7.67
C ALA A 36 45.25 -5.88 -9.14
N LEU A 37 46.28 -5.09 -9.42
CA LEU A 37 46.68 -4.73 -10.78
C LEU A 37 47.37 -5.91 -11.50
N ASP A 38 48.11 -6.74 -10.78
CA ASP A 38 48.71 -7.97 -11.32
C ASP A 38 47.66 -9.03 -11.65
N ALA A 39 46.60 -9.16 -10.85
CA ALA A 39 45.48 -10.04 -11.16
C ALA A 39 44.68 -9.63 -12.41
N LEU A 40 44.80 -8.36 -12.82
CA LEU A 40 44.17 -7.82 -14.04
C LEU A 40 45.05 -7.95 -15.28
N LYS A 41 46.31 -8.41 -15.15
CA LYS A 41 47.16 -8.68 -16.31
C LYS A 41 46.61 -9.92 -17.01
N PRO A 42 46.06 -9.80 -18.23
CA PRO A 42 45.55 -10.96 -18.94
C PRO A 42 46.68 -11.94 -19.21
N ALA A 43 46.42 -13.24 -19.02
CA ALA A 43 47.36 -14.29 -19.39
C ALA A 43 47.69 -14.15 -20.89
N ILE A 44 48.95 -13.84 -21.21
CA ILE A 44 49.43 -13.71 -22.58
C ILE A 44 49.47 -15.12 -23.17
N VAL A 45 48.40 -15.53 -23.84
CA VAL A 45 48.44 -16.69 -24.73
C VAL A 45 49.08 -16.24 -26.04
N PRO A 46 50.18 -16.86 -26.51
CA PRO A 46 50.82 -16.47 -27.76
C PRO A 46 49.94 -16.93 -28.94
N GLN A 47 49.02 -16.07 -29.36
CA GLN A 47 48.27 -16.25 -30.59
C GLN A 47 49.05 -15.66 -31.77
N THR A 48 49.47 -16.53 -32.67
CA THR A 48 49.97 -16.17 -34.00
C THR A 48 48.84 -15.60 -34.85
N HIS A 49 48.76 -14.28 -34.99
CA HIS A 49 47.85 -13.63 -35.95
C HIS A 49 48.56 -12.56 -36.77
N ARG A 50 49.03 -12.95 -37.97
CA ARG A 50 49.58 -12.04 -39.00
C ARG A 50 48.52 -11.43 -39.95
N TYR A 51 47.22 -11.60 -39.69
CA TYR A 51 46.15 -11.12 -40.58
C TYR A 51 45.15 -10.14 -39.93
N ARG A 52 45.59 -9.31 -38.98
CA ARG A 52 44.70 -8.48 -38.15
C ARG A 52 44.91 -6.97 -38.25
N ARG A 53 45.19 -6.44 -39.46
CA ARG A 53 45.18 -4.98 -39.68
C ARG A 53 44.02 -4.47 -40.54
N ILE A 54 43.37 -5.32 -41.34
CA ILE A 54 42.23 -4.89 -42.19
C ILE A 54 40.87 -5.11 -41.49
N LEU A 55 40.78 -6.05 -40.54
CA LEU A 55 39.54 -6.34 -39.77
C LEU A 55 39.33 -5.44 -38.53
N VAL A 56 40.34 -4.68 -38.10
CA VAL A 56 40.27 -3.82 -36.89
C VAL A 56 39.68 -2.44 -37.18
N THR A 57 39.67 -2.00 -38.44
CA THR A 57 39.04 -0.73 -38.82
C THR A 57 37.54 -0.90 -39.09
N SER A 58 37.09 -2.02 -39.67
CA SER A 58 35.65 -2.29 -39.88
C SER A 58 34.90 -2.62 -38.59
N SER A 59 35.54 -3.32 -37.64
CA SER A 59 34.92 -3.66 -36.34
C SER A 59 34.66 -2.43 -35.44
N LYS A 60 35.47 -1.38 -35.54
CA LYS A 60 35.26 -0.12 -34.79
C LYS A 60 34.01 0.62 -35.27
N TRP A 61 33.74 0.64 -36.57
CA TRP A 61 32.55 1.29 -37.13
C TRP A 61 31.27 0.48 -36.85
N VAL A 62 31.34 -0.85 -36.86
CA VAL A 62 30.20 -1.70 -36.47
C VAL A 62 29.91 -1.58 -34.98
N ALA A 63 30.94 -1.53 -34.12
CA ALA A 63 30.74 -1.30 -32.69
C ALA A 63 30.20 0.10 -32.39
N ALA A 64 30.70 1.15 -33.06
CA ALA A 64 30.18 2.51 -32.90
C ALA A 64 28.73 2.62 -33.41
N ALA A 65 28.42 2.03 -34.56
CA ALA A 65 27.06 1.99 -35.09
C ALA A 65 26.11 1.19 -34.19
N ALA A 66 26.55 0.06 -33.63
CA ALA A 66 25.78 -0.71 -32.66
C ALA A 66 25.56 0.06 -31.35
N ILE A 67 26.55 0.84 -30.88
CA ILE A 67 26.39 1.72 -29.72
C ILE A 67 25.44 2.87 -30.04
N ILE A 68 25.51 3.49 -31.23
CA ILE A 68 24.61 4.56 -31.64
C ILE A 68 23.19 4.03 -31.85
N LEU A 69 23.01 2.83 -32.43
CA LEU A 69 21.71 2.18 -32.55
C LEU A 69 21.17 1.74 -31.18
N ALA A 70 22.00 1.18 -30.31
CA ALA A 70 21.58 0.82 -28.95
C ALA A 70 21.25 2.05 -28.10
N SER A 71 22.01 3.13 -28.24
CA SER A 71 21.77 4.42 -27.58
C SER A 71 20.55 5.11 -28.18
N GLY A 72 20.38 5.06 -29.51
CA GLY A 72 19.21 5.59 -30.22
C GLY A 72 17.94 4.82 -29.88
N LEU A 73 18.00 3.50 -29.78
CA LEU A 73 16.89 2.66 -29.28
C LEU A 73 16.60 2.91 -27.80
N PHE A 74 17.61 3.28 -27.00
CA PHE A 74 17.42 3.71 -25.62
C PHE A 74 16.76 5.10 -25.52
N LEU A 75 17.13 6.03 -26.39
CA LEU A 75 16.55 7.38 -26.47
C LEU A 75 15.15 7.38 -27.10
N LEU A 76 14.84 6.40 -27.96
CA LEU A 76 13.54 6.23 -28.59
C LEU A 76 12.58 5.35 -27.78
N ARG A 77 12.97 4.81 -26.62
CA ARG A 77 12.01 4.14 -25.72
C ARG A 77 11.07 5.20 -25.16
N PRO A 78 9.79 5.21 -25.57
CA PRO A 78 8.83 6.19 -25.09
C PRO A 78 8.43 5.77 -23.68
N GLY A 79 9.15 6.26 -22.69
CA GLY A 79 8.83 6.03 -21.30
C GLY A 79 10.00 6.38 -20.39
N ASN A 80 9.85 7.47 -19.64
CA ASN A 80 10.68 7.81 -18.48
C ASN A 80 10.50 6.81 -17.32
N SER A 81 10.27 5.53 -17.63
CA SER A 81 10.04 4.47 -16.66
C SER A 81 11.38 4.05 -16.07
N ILE A 82 11.47 4.15 -14.76
CA ILE A 82 12.62 3.68 -13.99
C ILE A 82 12.58 2.14 -13.94
N GLY A 83 13.71 1.48 -14.18
CA GLY A 83 13.83 0.01 -14.05
C GLY A 83 13.66 -0.46 -12.60
N ARG A 84 13.26 -1.73 -12.38
CA ARG A 84 13.09 -2.30 -11.02
C ARG A 84 14.37 -2.26 -10.18
N THR A 85 15.52 -2.41 -10.84
CA THR A 85 16.86 -2.42 -10.21
C THR A 85 17.38 -1.03 -9.84
N ALA A 86 16.67 0.04 -10.18
CA ALA A 86 17.12 1.40 -9.88
C ALA A 86 16.91 1.79 -8.40
N PHE A 87 16.10 1.02 -7.68
CA PHE A 87 15.89 1.20 -6.25
C PHE A 87 16.76 0.21 -5.49
N ALA A 88 17.36 0.69 -4.39
CA ALA A 88 18.13 -0.17 -3.49
C ALA A 88 17.24 -1.28 -2.93
N ALA A 89 17.84 -2.40 -2.56
CA ALA A 89 17.13 -3.53 -1.95
C ALA A 89 16.36 -3.13 -0.69
N ALA A 90 16.85 -2.11 0.03
CA ALA A 90 16.16 -1.44 1.12
C ALA A 90 16.10 0.07 0.86
N ILE A 91 14.97 0.68 1.21
CA ILE A 91 14.72 2.11 1.22
C ILE A 91 14.83 2.57 2.68
N PRO A 92 15.87 3.34 3.05
CA PRO A 92 16.07 3.78 4.43
C PRO A 92 14.85 4.53 4.97
N GLY A 93 14.35 4.08 6.13
CA GLY A 93 13.19 4.66 6.80
C GLY A 93 11.82 4.14 6.34
N VAL A 94 11.79 3.29 5.32
CA VAL A 94 10.58 2.64 4.80
C VAL A 94 10.55 1.18 5.19
N ASP A 95 11.67 0.48 4.97
CA ASP A 95 11.80 -0.93 5.32
C ASP A 95 12.24 -1.08 6.78
N ASP A 96 11.54 -1.95 7.51
CA ASP A 96 11.79 -2.32 8.91
C ASP A 96 12.04 -1.17 9.92
N PRO A 97 11.24 -0.09 9.91
CA PRO A 97 11.38 0.99 10.88
C PRO A 97 11.10 0.47 12.29
N LEU A 98 11.95 0.77 13.28
CA LEU A 98 11.67 0.41 14.68
C LEU A 98 10.62 1.32 15.31
N THR A 99 10.76 2.62 15.06
CA THR A 99 9.82 3.64 15.46
C THR A 99 9.71 4.70 14.38
N MET A 100 8.56 5.35 14.27
CA MET A 100 8.33 6.39 13.29
C MET A 100 7.23 7.34 13.75
N THR A 101 7.32 8.61 13.37
CA THR A 101 6.20 9.55 13.43
C THR A 101 6.03 10.23 12.09
N TRP A 102 4.80 10.61 11.76
CA TRP A 102 4.49 11.41 10.58
C TRP A 102 3.18 12.16 10.80
N THR A 103 2.94 13.16 9.95
CA THR A 103 1.69 13.90 9.88
C THR A 103 0.95 13.49 8.62
N THR A 104 -0.36 13.26 8.72
CA THR A 104 -1.22 13.14 7.56
C THR A 104 -2.15 14.34 7.48
N THR A 105 -2.18 14.98 6.33
CA THR A 105 -3.12 16.06 6.00
C THR A 105 -4.08 15.55 4.94
N TYR A 106 -5.32 15.27 5.35
CA TYR A 106 -6.39 14.81 4.47
C TYR A 106 -7.12 16.00 3.86
N TYR A 107 -7.42 15.88 2.57
CA TYR A 107 -8.26 16.82 1.85
C TYR A 107 -9.52 16.09 1.41
N ALA A 108 -10.66 16.57 1.88
CA ALA A 108 -11.97 16.08 1.48
C ALA A 108 -12.76 17.19 0.81
N ARG A 109 -13.43 16.89 -0.30
CA ARG A 109 -14.46 17.73 -0.87
C ARG A 109 -15.74 17.51 -0.06
N ALA A 110 -16.19 18.56 0.61
CA ALA A 110 -17.46 18.58 1.32
C ALA A 110 -18.50 19.27 0.44
N THR A 111 -19.72 18.74 0.42
CA THR A 111 -20.84 19.31 -0.34
C THR A 111 -21.90 19.84 0.63
N SER A 112 -22.43 21.03 0.36
CA SER A 112 -23.49 21.65 1.16
C SER A 112 -24.74 20.76 1.23
N VAL A 113 -25.59 20.99 2.23
CA VAL A 113 -26.82 20.20 2.42
C VAL A 113 -27.76 20.31 1.21
N ASP A 114 -27.78 21.46 0.53
CA ASP A 114 -28.57 21.69 -0.68
C ASP A 114 -27.88 21.24 -1.98
N GLY A 115 -26.65 20.72 -1.90
CA GLY A 115 -25.90 20.23 -3.05
C GLY A 115 -25.28 21.32 -3.95
N LYS A 116 -25.47 22.61 -3.65
CA LYS A 116 -25.11 23.70 -4.56
C LYS A 116 -23.68 24.20 -4.41
N ARG A 117 -23.05 23.96 -3.26
CA ARG A 117 -21.70 24.47 -2.96
C ARG A 117 -20.81 23.32 -2.53
N THR A 118 -19.54 23.44 -2.88
CA THR A 118 -18.50 22.52 -2.45
C THR A 118 -17.31 23.31 -1.94
N TRP A 119 -16.70 22.85 -0.85
CA TRP A 119 -15.47 23.43 -0.32
C TRP A 119 -14.48 22.31 0.00
N LEU A 120 -13.20 22.69 0.09
CA LEU A 120 -12.18 21.78 0.55
C LEU A 120 -12.10 21.85 2.07
N GLN A 121 -12.28 20.71 2.73
CA GLN A 121 -12.00 20.57 4.15
C GLN A 121 -10.66 19.88 4.34
N GLU A 122 -9.83 20.48 5.17
CA GLU A 122 -8.59 19.91 5.65
C GLU A 122 -8.81 19.24 7.01
N GLU A 123 -8.22 18.06 7.19
CA GLU A 123 -8.09 17.39 8.49
C GLU A 123 -6.64 16.95 8.68
N ARG A 124 -5.99 17.47 9.73
CA ARG A 124 -4.65 17.08 10.13
C ARG A 124 -4.70 15.99 11.19
N ARG A 125 -3.87 14.96 11.02
CA ARG A 125 -3.71 13.84 11.97
C ARG A 125 -2.24 13.61 12.26
N LEU A 126 -1.94 13.27 13.50
CA LEU A 126 -0.59 12.90 13.93
C LEU A 126 -0.51 11.40 14.09
N HIS A 127 0.54 10.79 13.55
CA HIS A 127 0.72 9.37 13.60
C HIS A 127 2.03 9.00 14.27
N ALA A 128 2.01 7.89 14.98
CA ALA A 128 3.18 7.24 15.52
C ALA A 128 3.09 5.74 15.28
N TYR A 129 4.25 5.12 15.08
CA TYR A 129 4.40 3.69 14.88
C TYR A 129 5.52 3.15 15.75
N ARG A 130 5.32 1.94 16.26
CA ARG A 130 6.33 1.15 16.94
C ARG A 130 6.27 -0.29 16.45
N HIS A 131 7.41 -0.81 16.03
CA HIS A 131 7.54 -2.19 15.59
C HIS A 131 7.37 -3.18 16.76
N PRO A 132 6.77 -4.37 16.51
CA PRO A 132 6.01 -4.73 15.31
C PRO A 132 4.54 -4.30 15.39
N GLY A 133 4.04 -3.66 14.32
CA GLY A 133 2.60 -3.50 14.08
C GLY A 133 1.81 -2.67 15.10
N ARG A 134 2.43 -1.81 15.90
CA ARG A 134 1.71 -0.92 16.84
C ARG A 134 1.61 0.48 16.27
N TYR A 135 0.38 0.96 16.13
CA TYR A 135 0.04 2.24 15.55
C TYR A 135 -0.68 3.10 16.57
N ARG A 136 -0.46 4.41 16.48
CA ARG A 136 -1.19 5.42 17.21
C ARG A 136 -1.54 6.55 16.25
N GLU A 137 -2.81 6.89 16.15
CA GLU A 137 -3.33 8.00 15.37
C GLU A 137 -4.01 8.99 16.32
N THR A 138 -3.66 10.27 16.19
CA THR A 138 -4.24 11.36 16.96
C THR A 138 -4.96 12.30 16.00
N PHE A 139 -6.28 12.37 16.19
CA PHE A 139 -7.14 13.25 15.42
C PHE A 139 -7.14 14.62 16.10
N LEU A 140 -6.91 15.66 15.32
CA LEU A 140 -6.92 17.04 15.79
C LEU A 140 -8.28 17.69 15.47
N ASP A 141 -8.68 18.68 16.26
CA ASP A 141 -9.75 19.61 15.92
C ASP A 141 -9.23 20.78 15.06
N LYS A 142 -10.09 21.78 14.79
CA LYS A 142 -9.73 22.93 13.95
C LYS A 142 -8.70 23.83 14.61
N GLU A 143 -8.62 23.79 15.93
CA GLU A 143 -7.66 24.52 16.76
C GLU A 143 -6.34 23.74 16.94
N GLY A 144 -6.21 22.57 16.30
CA GLY A 144 -5.04 21.71 16.38
C GLY A 144 -4.92 20.94 17.70
N GLN A 145 -5.96 20.90 18.53
CA GLN A 145 -5.99 20.16 19.78
C GLN A 145 -6.41 18.70 19.55
N PRO A 146 -5.81 17.73 20.26
CA PRO A 146 -6.26 16.35 20.21
C PRO A 146 -7.72 16.21 20.65
N ARG A 147 -8.55 15.60 19.80
CA ARG A 147 -9.96 15.27 20.12
C ARG A 147 -10.20 13.77 20.30
N MET A 148 -9.46 12.94 19.58
CA MET A 148 -9.59 11.48 19.60
C MET A 148 -8.22 10.83 19.39
N ILE A 149 -7.98 9.69 20.02
CA ILE A 149 -6.79 8.86 19.78
C ILE A 149 -7.24 7.45 19.43
N GLU A 150 -6.65 6.86 18.39
CA GLU A 150 -6.81 5.45 18.06
C GLU A 150 -5.46 4.75 18.21
N ILE A 151 -5.43 3.65 18.96
CA ILE A 151 -4.24 2.82 19.15
C ILE A 151 -4.55 1.44 18.59
N THR A 152 -3.78 0.99 17.61
CA THR A 152 -4.00 -0.31 16.94
C THR A 152 -2.81 -1.24 17.15
N ASP A 153 -3.05 -2.49 17.57
CA ASP A 153 -2.06 -3.56 17.51
C ASP A 153 -2.44 -4.53 16.38
N ALA A 154 -1.79 -4.35 15.22
CA ALA A 154 -2.01 -5.09 13.98
C ALA A 154 -1.88 -6.60 14.16
N ARG A 155 -1.05 -7.06 15.10
CA ARG A 155 -0.81 -8.49 15.35
C ARG A 155 -2.02 -9.15 15.99
N THR A 156 -2.75 -8.40 16.82
CA THR A 156 -3.95 -8.89 17.49
C THR A 156 -5.24 -8.52 16.74
N GLY A 157 -5.15 -7.58 15.79
CA GLY A 157 -6.31 -7.03 15.09
C GLY A 157 -7.24 -6.26 16.04
N ARG A 158 -6.70 -5.66 17.10
CA ARG A 158 -7.45 -4.90 18.11
C ARG A 158 -7.07 -3.44 18.07
N MET A 159 -8.05 -2.60 18.40
CA MET A 159 -7.92 -1.14 18.43
C MET A 159 -8.58 -0.58 19.69
N LEU A 160 -7.91 0.33 20.38
CA LEU A 160 -8.45 1.15 21.44
C LEU A 160 -8.76 2.54 20.88
N VAL A 161 -10.02 2.96 20.95
CA VAL A 161 -10.46 4.31 20.58
C VAL A 161 -10.70 5.11 21.86
N LEU A 162 -10.05 6.26 21.98
CA LEU A 162 -10.15 7.17 23.12
C LEU A 162 -10.85 8.47 22.68
N ASP A 163 -12.06 8.70 23.18
CA ASP A 163 -12.70 10.01 23.15
C ASP A 163 -12.16 10.86 24.31
N LEU A 164 -11.37 11.87 23.98
CA LEU A 164 -10.67 12.67 24.98
C LEU A 164 -11.59 13.62 25.74
N LYS A 165 -12.65 14.10 25.07
CA LYS A 165 -13.63 15.03 25.65
C LYS A 165 -14.64 14.28 26.51
N GLY A 166 -15.18 13.18 25.99
CA GLY A 166 -16.12 12.32 26.71
C GLY A 166 -15.48 11.42 27.77
N LYS A 167 -14.14 11.33 27.80
CA LYS A 167 -13.39 10.38 28.64
C LYS A 167 -13.91 8.95 28.49
N LYS A 168 -14.21 8.54 27.26
CA LYS A 168 -14.67 7.19 26.92
C LYS A 168 -13.57 6.45 26.19
N ALA A 169 -13.37 5.18 26.53
CA ALA A 169 -12.44 4.29 25.88
C ALA A 169 -13.18 3.04 25.38
N VAL A 170 -13.06 2.73 24.09
CA VAL A 170 -13.68 1.55 23.48
C VAL A 170 -12.60 0.66 22.89
N LEU A 171 -12.46 -0.56 23.40
CA LEU A 171 -11.61 -1.59 22.81
C LEU A 171 -12.44 -2.43 21.83
N LYS A 172 -12.13 -2.37 20.54
CA LYS A 172 -12.86 -3.07 19.48
C LYS A 172 -11.92 -3.70 18.45
N ALA A 173 -12.48 -4.27 17.37
CA ALA A 173 -11.67 -4.75 16.27
C ALA A 173 -11.06 -3.58 15.49
N ALA A 174 -9.85 -3.77 14.98
CA ALA A 174 -9.20 -2.75 14.16
C ALA A 174 -9.98 -2.51 12.86
N ILE A 175 -10.13 -1.22 12.49
CA ILE A 175 -10.65 -0.82 11.20
C ILE A 175 -9.51 -0.99 10.18
N GLY A 176 -9.65 -1.97 9.29
CA GLY A 176 -8.59 -2.37 8.36
C GLY A 176 -7.49 -3.23 8.98
N GLN A 177 -6.48 -3.56 8.17
CA GLN A 177 -5.32 -4.35 8.59
C GLN A 177 -4.05 -3.55 8.25
N PRO A 178 -3.58 -2.70 9.18
CA PRO A 178 -2.30 -2.03 8.97
C PRO A 178 -1.17 -3.07 8.92
N ASP A 179 -0.13 -2.77 8.14
CA ASP A 179 0.94 -3.73 7.84
C ASP A 179 1.87 -3.92 9.04
N VAL A 180 2.01 -5.15 9.55
CA VAL A 180 2.89 -5.43 10.70
C VAL A 180 4.36 -5.02 10.50
N ARG A 181 4.81 -4.87 9.24
CA ARG A 181 6.16 -4.43 8.88
C ARG A 181 6.36 -2.93 9.11
N GLY A 182 5.33 -2.11 8.91
CA GLY A 182 5.39 -0.65 9.11
C GLY A 182 4.44 0.14 8.20
N PRO A 183 4.21 1.43 8.51
CA PRO A 183 3.23 2.28 7.81
C PRO A 183 3.50 2.45 6.31
N PHE A 184 4.77 2.38 5.91
CA PHE A 184 5.20 2.63 4.54
C PHE A 184 5.76 1.38 3.84
N ALA A 185 5.61 0.17 4.41
CA ALA A 185 6.13 -1.06 3.79
C ALA A 185 5.68 -1.22 2.32
N TRP A 186 4.45 -0.80 2.01
CA TRP A 186 3.87 -0.78 0.68
C TRP A 186 4.61 0.12 -0.34
N VAL A 187 5.38 1.12 0.10
CA VAL A 187 6.23 1.97 -0.77
C VAL A 187 7.35 1.13 -1.39
N GLY A 188 7.98 0.27 -0.59
CA GLY A 188 8.99 -0.68 -1.06
C GLY A 188 8.42 -1.63 -2.11
N GLU A 189 7.22 -2.17 -1.84
CA GLU A 189 6.50 -3.05 -2.79
C GLU A 189 6.20 -2.30 -4.10
N ALA A 190 5.70 -1.06 -4.02
CA ALA A 190 5.34 -0.29 -5.20
C ALA A 190 6.57 -0.03 -6.10
N LEU A 191 7.68 0.36 -5.47
CA LEU A 191 8.87 0.81 -6.16
C LEU A 191 9.79 -0.33 -6.62
N ARG A 192 9.83 -1.45 -5.91
CA ARG A 192 10.68 -2.60 -6.26
C ARG A 192 9.89 -3.71 -6.94
N ASP A 193 8.84 -4.18 -6.26
CA ASP A 193 8.09 -5.38 -6.65
C ASP A 193 7.05 -5.08 -7.74
N ARG A 194 6.76 -3.79 -7.96
CA ARG A 194 5.73 -3.29 -8.88
C ARG A 194 4.35 -3.80 -8.48
N MET A 195 4.10 -3.86 -7.18
CA MET A 195 2.85 -4.33 -6.59
C MET A 195 2.59 -3.59 -5.29
N VAL A 196 1.33 -3.37 -4.91
CA VAL A 196 0.95 -2.75 -3.64
C VAL A 196 0.00 -3.69 -2.91
N ALA A 197 0.26 -3.91 -1.62
CA ALA A 197 -0.51 -4.82 -0.77
C ALA A 197 -0.66 -6.23 -1.38
N LYS A 198 0.35 -6.66 -2.14
CA LYS A 198 0.42 -7.95 -2.87
C LYS A 198 -0.68 -8.20 -3.90
N VAL A 199 -1.54 -7.23 -4.21
CA VAL A 199 -2.70 -7.43 -5.10
C VAL A 199 -2.85 -6.36 -6.18
N LEU A 200 -2.37 -5.13 -5.93
CA LEU A 200 -2.54 -4.03 -6.88
C LEU A 200 -1.27 -3.87 -7.74
N PRO A 201 -1.30 -4.12 -9.05
CA PRO A 201 -0.12 -3.99 -9.88
C PRO A 201 0.24 -2.53 -10.13
N VAL A 202 1.55 -2.25 -10.19
CA VAL A 202 2.07 -0.92 -10.55
C VAL A 202 2.34 -0.88 -12.05
N LYS A 203 1.56 -0.06 -12.76
CA LYS A 203 1.66 0.14 -14.21
C LYS A 203 2.99 0.77 -14.62
N SER A 204 3.42 1.80 -13.91
CA SER A 204 4.67 2.50 -14.20
C SER A 204 5.24 3.21 -12.99
N VAL A 205 6.56 3.43 -12.99
CA VAL A 205 7.26 4.28 -12.01
C VAL A 205 8.21 5.20 -12.75
N SER A 206 8.21 6.49 -12.43
CA SER A 206 8.93 7.52 -13.19
C SER A 206 9.46 8.63 -12.28
N LEU A 207 10.58 9.25 -12.68
CA LEU A 207 11.11 10.45 -12.01
C LEU A 207 10.45 11.68 -12.62
N GLN A 208 9.81 12.51 -11.79
CA GLN A 208 9.04 13.68 -12.21
C GLN A 208 9.81 15.00 -12.05
N GLY A 209 10.99 14.97 -11.42
CA GLY A 209 11.80 16.15 -11.13
C GLY A 209 12.00 16.35 -9.64
N THR A 210 12.10 17.60 -9.22
CA THR A 210 12.31 18.00 -7.82
C THR A 210 11.19 18.89 -7.31
N ARG A 211 10.89 18.80 -6.02
CA ARG A 211 9.91 19.64 -5.33
C ARG A 211 10.43 19.98 -3.93
N GLU A 212 10.13 21.19 -3.47
CA GLU A 212 10.35 21.58 -2.09
C GLU A 212 9.17 21.12 -1.21
N ILE A 213 9.46 20.48 -0.07
CA ILE A 213 8.48 20.05 0.92
C ILE A 213 9.10 20.18 2.32
N ASP A 214 8.42 20.83 3.25
CA ASP A 214 8.89 21.06 4.62
C ASP A 214 10.32 21.64 4.69
N GLY A 215 10.68 22.52 3.75
CA GLY A 215 12.03 23.12 3.61
C GLY A 215 13.11 22.18 3.05
N LEU A 216 12.74 20.97 2.63
CA LEU A 216 13.62 19.98 2.01
C LEU A 216 13.46 19.97 0.50
N GLN A 217 14.56 19.85 -0.23
CA GLN A 217 14.54 19.61 -1.68
C GLN A 217 14.44 18.10 -1.93
N ALA A 218 13.31 17.63 -2.45
CA ALA A 218 13.05 16.20 -2.68
C ALA A 218 12.95 15.85 -4.16
N ASN A 219 13.45 14.67 -4.54
CA ASN A 219 13.17 14.05 -5.83
C ASN A 219 11.77 13.43 -5.82
N VAL A 220 10.98 13.69 -6.85
CA VAL A 220 9.60 13.17 -6.96
C VAL A 220 9.60 11.91 -7.81
N VAL A 221 9.29 10.77 -7.19
CA VAL A 221 9.10 9.49 -7.87
C VAL A 221 7.62 9.18 -7.93
N ARG A 222 7.04 9.13 -9.12
CA ARG A 222 5.62 8.83 -9.33
C ARG A 222 5.42 7.36 -9.64
N ALA A 223 4.51 6.71 -8.94
CA ALA A 223 3.94 5.41 -9.29
C ALA A 223 2.50 5.55 -9.77
N MET A 224 2.17 4.82 -10.84
CA MET A 224 0.81 4.67 -11.36
C MET A 224 0.32 3.26 -10.99
N ILE A 225 -0.62 3.15 -10.06
CA ILE A 225 -1.12 1.88 -9.51
C ILE A 225 -2.48 1.57 -10.12
N VAL A 226 -2.68 0.35 -10.62
CA VAL A 226 -3.98 -0.08 -11.13
C VAL A 226 -4.83 -0.51 -9.94
N GLU A 227 -5.82 0.31 -9.57
CA GLU A 227 -6.72 0.01 -8.44
C GLU A 227 -7.89 -0.87 -8.87
N ASN A 228 -8.54 -0.53 -9.99
CA ASN A 228 -9.60 -1.31 -10.64
C ASN A 228 -9.53 -1.07 -12.16
N GLU A 229 -10.10 -1.97 -12.97
CA GLU A 229 -10.15 -1.81 -14.44
C GLU A 229 -10.86 -0.51 -14.86
N ASP A 230 -11.90 -0.11 -14.11
CA ASP A 230 -12.77 1.03 -14.47
C ASP A 230 -12.23 2.40 -14.02
N GLN A 231 -11.45 2.46 -12.94
CA GLN A 231 -11.01 3.73 -12.33
C GLN A 231 -9.71 4.26 -12.95
N GLY A 232 -9.10 3.48 -13.84
CA GLY A 232 -7.77 3.76 -14.36
C GLY A 232 -6.69 3.69 -13.27
N PRO A 233 -5.44 4.05 -13.61
CA PRO A 233 -4.37 4.01 -12.64
C PRO A 233 -4.42 5.22 -11.70
N ALA A 234 -4.37 4.94 -10.40
CA ALA A 234 -4.21 5.93 -9.34
C ALA A 234 -2.76 6.42 -9.26
N ARG A 235 -2.58 7.73 -9.16
CA ARG A 235 -1.28 8.39 -8.99
C ARG A 235 -0.85 8.42 -7.53
N ARG A 236 0.39 8.01 -7.26
CA ARG A 236 1.07 8.23 -5.97
C ARG A 236 2.45 8.82 -6.21
N ASP A 237 2.74 9.94 -5.57
CA ASP A 237 4.05 10.59 -5.64
C ASP A 237 4.81 10.35 -4.33
N PHE A 238 5.99 9.75 -4.44
CA PHE A 238 6.92 9.54 -3.33
C PHE A 238 8.05 10.57 -3.42
N LEU A 239 8.22 11.35 -2.37
CA LEU A 239 9.20 12.41 -2.31
C LEU A 239 10.38 11.94 -1.49
N PHE A 240 11.56 11.83 -2.11
CA PHE A 240 12.79 11.41 -1.46
C PHE A 240 13.73 12.59 -1.28
N ASP A 241 14.12 12.92 -0.05
CA ASP A 241 15.06 14.00 0.23
C ASP A 241 16.34 13.82 -0.60
N ARG A 242 16.74 14.88 -1.33
CA ARG A 242 17.81 14.79 -2.33
C ARG A 242 19.15 14.50 -1.68
N LYS A 243 19.37 14.92 -0.43
CA LYS A 243 20.64 14.73 0.30
C LYS A 243 20.72 13.36 0.96
N SER A 244 19.77 13.04 1.84
CA SER A 244 19.75 11.81 2.64
C SER A 244 19.18 10.60 1.93
N LYS A 245 18.46 10.81 0.81
CA LYS A 245 17.72 9.78 0.06
C LYS A 245 16.61 9.09 0.86
N ARG A 246 16.25 9.62 2.02
CA ARG A 246 15.15 9.13 2.84
C ARG A 246 13.81 9.58 2.27
N LEU A 247 12.77 8.79 2.51
CA LEU A 247 11.40 9.20 2.20
C LEU A 247 11.03 10.42 3.07
N ALA A 248 10.69 11.52 2.43
CA ALA A 248 10.34 12.79 3.07
C ALA A 248 8.82 13.00 3.11
N ALA A 249 8.12 12.61 2.04
CA ALA A 249 6.67 12.70 1.98
C ALA A 249 6.06 11.71 0.97
N ILE A 250 4.77 11.46 1.11
CA ILE A 250 3.92 10.76 0.14
C ILE A 250 2.72 11.64 -0.18
N TYR A 251 2.43 11.80 -1.46
CA TYR A 251 1.19 12.41 -1.93
C TYR A 251 0.35 11.36 -2.63
N VAL A 252 -0.89 11.18 -2.15
CA VAL A 252 -1.88 10.29 -2.74
C VAL A 252 -3.06 11.12 -3.18
N THR A 253 -3.50 10.95 -4.42
CA THR A 253 -4.67 11.65 -4.94
C THR A 253 -5.62 10.66 -5.61
N ASN A 254 -6.92 10.84 -5.37
CA ASN A 254 -8.00 10.12 -6.05
C ASN A 254 -8.35 10.78 -7.40
N GLU A 255 -7.86 12.00 -7.62
CA GLU A 255 -8.02 12.78 -8.85
C GLU A 255 -6.62 13.10 -9.39
N ASN A 256 -6.22 12.49 -10.51
CA ASN A 256 -4.83 12.52 -10.99
C ASN A 256 -4.23 13.94 -11.16
N ASP A 257 -5.08 14.93 -11.44
CA ASP A 257 -4.71 16.32 -11.66
C ASP A 257 -5.08 17.26 -10.49
N PHE A 258 -5.54 16.70 -9.37
CA PHE A 258 -5.85 17.50 -8.18
C PHE A 258 -4.58 17.99 -7.50
N ASP A 259 -4.56 19.28 -7.21
CA ASP A 259 -3.55 19.97 -6.42
C ASP A 259 -4.27 20.80 -5.35
N PRO A 260 -4.13 20.46 -4.05
CA PRO A 260 -4.81 21.17 -2.97
C PRO A 260 -4.42 22.65 -2.92
N GLU A 261 -3.25 23.03 -3.42
CA GLU A 261 -2.79 24.41 -3.36
C GLU A 261 -3.55 25.34 -4.32
N THR A 262 -3.99 24.79 -5.45
CA THR A 262 -4.63 25.54 -6.54
C THR A 262 -6.12 25.20 -6.72
N ALA A 263 -6.65 24.23 -5.98
CA ALA A 263 -8.04 23.82 -6.03
C ALA A 263 -9.02 25.01 -5.79
N PRO A 264 -10.00 25.25 -6.68
CA PRO A 264 -10.95 26.36 -6.54
C PRO A 264 -11.81 26.25 -5.27
N GLU A 265 -12.09 25.04 -4.80
CA GLU A 265 -12.87 24.75 -3.59
C GLU A 265 -12.18 25.24 -2.31
N ARG A 266 -10.86 25.47 -2.33
CA ARG A 266 -10.10 25.97 -1.16
C ARG A 266 -10.47 27.41 -0.79
N LYS A 267 -10.98 28.20 -1.74
CA LYS A 267 -11.39 29.60 -1.51
C LYS A 267 -12.85 29.73 -1.06
N GLN A 268 -13.60 28.64 -1.04
CA GLN A 268 -15.02 28.65 -0.69
C GLN A 268 -15.20 28.73 0.83
N THR A 269 -16.29 29.35 1.27
CA THR A 269 -16.61 29.43 2.70
C THR A 269 -16.99 28.05 3.23
N VAL A 270 -16.31 27.60 4.27
CA VAL A 270 -16.61 26.34 4.96
C VAL A 270 -17.97 26.45 5.66
N GLU A 271 -18.86 25.50 5.39
CA GLU A 271 -20.13 25.38 6.12
C GLU A 271 -20.00 24.39 7.28
N GLU A 272 -20.78 24.60 8.34
CA GLU A 272 -20.79 23.71 9.51
C GLU A 272 -21.38 22.33 9.19
N LYS A 273 -22.34 22.29 8.26
CA LYS A 273 -23.05 21.07 7.86
C LYS A 273 -22.81 20.78 6.39
N SER A 274 -22.65 19.50 6.08
CA SER A 274 -22.52 18.98 4.73
C SER A 274 -23.40 17.75 4.56
N SER A 275 -23.82 17.51 3.32
CA SER A 275 -24.54 16.29 2.93
C SER A 275 -23.60 15.14 2.63
N MET A 276 -22.38 15.44 2.17
CA MET A 276 -21.44 14.45 1.66
C MET A 276 -20.00 14.88 1.91
N TRP A 277 -19.14 13.88 2.09
CA TRP A 277 -17.70 14.01 2.24
C TRP A 277 -17.01 13.03 1.28
N MET A 278 -16.17 13.53 0.39
CA MET A 278 -15.39 12.69 -0.52
C MET A 278 -13.89 12.97 -0.35
N PRO A 279 -13.06 11.98 0.04
CA PRO A 279 -11.62 12.19 0.07
C PRO A 279 -11.11 12.40 -1.36
N VAL A 280 -10.35 13.46 -1.58
CA VAL A 280 -9.77 13.79 -2.89
C VAL A 280 -8.26 13.62 -2.91
N ALA A 281 -7.57 13.92 -1.82
CA ALA A 281 -6.14 13.70 -1.69
C ALA A 281 -5.70 13.61 -0.23
N ARG A 282 -4.46 13.17 -0.01
CA ARG A 282 -3.77 13.31 1.26
C ARG A 282 -2.26 13.48 1.08
N TRP A 283 -1.66 14.22 2.00
CA TRP A 283 -0.22 14.28 2.21
C TRP A 283 0.15 13.49 3.45
N GLU A 284 1.16 12.64 3.36
CA GLU A 284 1.85 12.03 4.50
C GLU A 284 3.25 12.64 4.53
N HIS A 285 3.57 13.48 5.52
CA HIS A 285 4.78 14.32 5.55
C HIS A 285 5.29 14.51 6.99
N GLU A 286 6.30 15.36 7.22
CA GLU A 286 6.99 15.47 8.52
C GLU A 286 7.48 14.10 9.04
N ILE A 287 7.97 13.24 8.13
CA ILE A 287 8.36 11.86 8.47
C ILE A 287 9.65 11.87 9.28
N VAL A 288 9.59 11.34 10.51
CA VAL A 288 10.74 11.16 11.39
C VAL A 288 10.91 9.68 11.70
N VAL A 289 12.09 9.15 11.38
CA VAL A 289 12.49 7.76 11.62
C VAL A 289 13.32 7.70 12.89
N ASP A 290 13.08 6.65 13.69
CA ASP A 290 13.70 6.42 14.99
C ASP A 290 13.47 7.53 16.05
N PRO A 291 12.28 8.16 16.14
CA PRO A 291 11.98 9.08 17.23
C PRO A 291 11.90 8.33 18.57
N LYS A 292 12.22 9.04 19.67
CA LYS A 292 12.03 8.50 21.01
C LYS A 292 10.53 8.48 21.33
N LEU A 293 9.94 7.29 21.32
CA LEU A 293 8.53 7.07 21.66
C LEU A 293 8.40 6.20 22.91
N ASP A 294 7.47 6.55 23.80
CA ASP A 294 7.18 5.73 24.96
C ASP A 294 6.36 4.50 24.54
N ALA A 295 6.73 3.33 25.08
CA ALA A 295 5.95 2.12 24.92
C ALA A 295 4.54 2.24 25.50
N ALA A 296 4.34 3.08 26.52
CA ALA A 296 3.06 3.32 27.17
C ALA A 296 2.03 3.96 26.23
N ASP A 297 2.47 4.76 25.25
CA ASP A 297 1.59 5.43 24.28
C ASP A 297 0.87 4.47 23.32
N PHE A 298 1.29 3.20 23.30
CA PHE A 298 0.76 2.16 22.42
C PHE A 298 0.02 1.03 23.17
N ARG A 299 -0.33 1.25 24.44
CA ARG A 299 -1.09 0.28 25.23
C ARG A 299 -2.56 0.28 24.81
N LEU A 300 -3.16 -0.90 24.82
CA LEU A 300 -4.61 -1.07 24.61
C LEU A 300 -5.41 -0.99 25.92
N ASP A 301 -4.73 -0.75 27.05
CA ASP A 301 -5.35 -0.41 28.31
C ASP A 301 -5.72 1.07 28.32
N PRO A 302 -6.95 1.43 28.71
CA PRO A 302 -7.36 2.83 28.78
C PRO A 302 -6.57 3.57 29.88
N PRO A 303 -6.27 4.87 29.68
CA PRO A 303 -5.72 5.69 30.75
C PRO A 303 -6.67 5.77 31.96
N ALA A 304 -6.13 6.06 33.14
CA ALA A 304 -6.92 6.26 34.34
C ALA A 304 -8.00 7.35 34.16
N GLY A 305 -9.21 7.09 34.66
CA GLY A 305 -10.34 8.02 34.59
C GLY A 305 -11.21 7.91 33.32
N TYR A 306 -10.90 6.98 32.42
CA TYR A 306 -11.76 6.70 31.26
C TYR A 306 -12.85 5.67 31.60
N ALA A 307 -14.07 5.91 31.13
CA ALA A 307 -15.12 4.91 31.11
C ALA A 307 -14.80 3.88 30.01
N TYR A 308 -14.53 2.64 30.41
CA TYR A 308 -14.03 1.59 29.52
C TYR A 308 -15.14 0.63 29.06
N GLU A 309 -15.18 0.38 27.76
CA GLU A 309 -16.07 -0.59 27.11
C GLU A 309 -15.23 -1.53 26.24
N ALA A 310 -15.30 -2.83 26.49
CA ALA A 310 -14.66 -3.85 25.66
C ALA A 310 -15.69 -4.52 24.76
N GLN A 311 -15.53 -4.36 23.45
CA GLN A 311 -16.37 -5.01 22.44
C GLN A 311 -15.70 -6.30 21.96
N ALA A 312 -16.48 -7.38 21.91
CA ALA A 312 -15.99 -8.64 21.36
C ALA A 312 -15.56 -8.44 19.90
N LYS A 313 -14.48 -9.11 19.49
CA LYS A 313 -14.08 -9.14 18.08
C LYS A 313 -15.23 -9.80 17.29
N PRO A 314 -15.80 -9.15 16.27
CA PRO A 314 -16.83 -9.79 15.47
C PRO A 314 -16.20 -10.98 14.73
N THR A 315 -16.83 -12.14 14.84
CA THR A 315 -16.43 -13.38 14.18
C THR A 315 -17.48 -13.79 13.15
N ILE A 316 -17.08 -14.60 12.18
CA ILE A 316 -18.00 -15.25 11.24
C ILE A 316 -18.11 -16.72 11.65
N THR A 317 -19.32 -17.23 11.78
CA THR A 317 -19.58 -18.66 12.04
C THR A 317 -19.49 -19.49 10.76
N GLU A 318 -19.41 -20.83 10.90
CA GLU A 318 -19.40 -21.75 9.76
C GLU A 318 -20.64 -21.58 8.87
N ASP A 319 -21.82 -21.51 9.48
CA ASP A 319 -23.10 -21.30 8.79
C ASP A 319 -23.18 -19.92 8.11
N GLU A 320 -22.62 -18.87 8.72
CA GLU A 320 -22.59 -17.53 8.14
C GLU A 320 -21.67 -17.46 6.91
N MET A 321 -20.53 -18.16 6.94
CA MET A 321 -19.63 -18.29 5.80
C MET A 321 -20.30 -19.08 4.67
N ALA A 322 -20.90 -20.23 4.97
CA ALA A 322 -21.63 -21.04 4.00
C ALA A 322 -22.80 -20.28 3.38
N GLY A 323 -23.60 -19.60 4.20
CA GLY A 323 -24.72 -18.75 3.77
C GLY A 323 -24.27 -17.60 2.87
N PHE A 324 -23.18 -16.92 3.21
CA PHE A 324 -22.61 -15.87 2.36
C PHE A 324 -22.13 -16.38 1.00
N LEU A 325 -21.38 -17.50 0.96
CA LEU A 325 -20.94 -18.10 -0.30
C LEU A 325 -22.13 -18.57 -1.15
N GLY A 326 -23.17 -19.12 -0.52
CA GLY A 326 -24.40 -19.51 -1.20
C GLY A 326 -25.15 -18.31 -1.81
N ALA A 327 -25.28 -17.21 -1.06
CA ALA A 327 -25.89 -15.97 -1.57
C ALA A 327 -25.07 -15.37 -2.72
N ALA A 328 -23.74 -15.38 -2.61
CA ALA A 328 -22.85 -14.93 -3.68
C ALA A 328 -22.96 -15.82 -4.93
N ALA A 329 -23.05 -17.16 -4.77
CA ALA A 329 -23.26 -18.07 -5.89
C ALA A 329 -24.60 -17.82 -6.60
N ARG A 330 -25.70 -17.64 -5.84
CA ARG A 330 -27.01 -17.25 -6.40
C ARG A 330 -26.96 -15.93 -7.15
N PHE A 331 -26.26 -14.92 -6.60
CA PHE A 331 -26.03 -13.64 -7.27
C PHE A 331 -25.28 -13.80 -8.59
N ASN A 332 -24.37 -14.78 -8.67
CA ASN A 332 -23.61 -15.12 -9.87
C ASN A 332 -24.31 -16.15 -10.79
N GLY A 333 -25.64 -16.31 -10.67
CA GLY A 333 -26.42 -17.23 -11.52
C GLY A 333 -26.31 -18.69 -11.10
N ASP A 334 -26.39 -18.94 -9.79
CA ASP A 334 -26.27 -20.25 -9.13
C ASP A 334 -24.92 -20.95 -9.35
N VAL A 335 -23.85 -20.17 -9.60
CA VAL A 335 -22.49 -20.66 -9.81
C VAL A 335 -21.56 -20.09 -8.75
N PHE A 336 -20.83 -20.96 -8.07
CA PHE A 336 -19.82 -20.56 -7.10
C PHE A 336 -18.66 -19.81 -7.79
N PRO A 337 -18.15 -18.72 -7.18
CA PRO A 337 -17.14 -17.85 -7.77
C PRO A 337 -15.78 -18.54 -7.90
N ASP A 338 -14.87 -17.96 -8.70
CA ASP A 338 -13.51 -18.50 -8.84
C ASP A 338 -12.69 -18.40 -7.54
N SER A 339 -13.02 -17.42 -6.69
CA SER A 339 -12.37 -17.21 -5.39
C SER A 339 -13.42 -16.95 -4.30
N PRO A 340 -13.27 -17.54 -3.11
CA PRO A 340 -14.18 -17.29 -1.98
C PRO A 340 -13.93 -15.91 -1.37
N PHE A 341 -12.82 -15.25 -1.70
CA PHE A 341 -12.45 -13.93 -1.20
C PHE A 341 -12.84 -12.80 -2.16
N ALA A 342 -13.13 -13.14 -3.42
CA ALA A 342 -13.72 -12.25 -4.42
C ALA A 342 -15.05 -12.87 -4.87
N ALA A 343 -15.97 -13.01 -3.91
CA ALA A 343 -17.13 -13.90 -4.07
C ALA A 343 -18.17 -13.41 -5.10
N PHE A 344 -18.14 -12.13 -5.45
CA PHE A 344 -19.04 -11.52 -6.43
C PHE A 344 -18.32 -10.43 -7.22
N ASP A 345 -18.86 -10.11 -8.39
CA ASP A 345 -18.42 -8.97 -9.20
C ASP A 345 -18.84 -7.66 -8.52
N GLN A 346 -17.86 -6.84 -8.13
CA GLN A 346 -18.10 -5.60 -7.40
C GLN A 346 -18.89 -4.58 -8.22
N VAL A 347 -18.69 -4.52 -9.55
CA VAL A 347 -19.40 -3.59 -10.44
C VAL A 347 -20.88 -3.96 -10.49
N LYS A 348 -21.19 -5.24 -10.66
CA LYS A 348 -22.57 -5.75 -10.61
C LYS A 348 -23.21 -5.52 -9.24
N PHE A 349 -22.48 -5.78 -8.15
CA PHE A 349 -22.97 -5.55 -6.79
C PHE A 349 -23.29 -4.08 -6.54
N ASN A 350 -22.41 -3.16 -6.94
CA ASN A 350 -22.62 -1.72 -6.83
C ASN A 350 -23.85 -1.28 -7.65
N ALA A 351 -23.98 -1.76 -8.90
CA ALA A 351 -25.14 -1.47 -9.73
C ALA A 351 -26.44 -1.97 -9.09
N ALA A 352 -26.45 -3.17 -8.49
CA ALA A 352 -27.59 -3.72 -7.77
C ALA A 352 -27.94 -2.91 -6.51
N SER A 353 -26.93 -2.45 -5.78
CA SER A 353 -27.08 -1.67 -4.55
C SER A 353 -27.67 -0.27 -4.79
N LEU A 354 -27.49 0.28 -5.99
CA LEU A 354 -28.08 1.56 -6.40
C LEU A 354 -29.53 1.42 -6.92
N LYS A 355 -30.02 0.21 -7.18
CA LYS A 355 -31.41 -0.01 -7.59
C LYS A 355 -32.37 0.36 -6.45
N GLN A 356 -33.57 0.80 -6.83
CA GLN A 356 -34.68 0.87 -5.87
C GLN A 356 -34.96 -0.53 -5.28
N PRO A 357 -35.25 -0.65 -3.97
CA PRO A 357 -35.44 -1.96 -3.32
C PRO A 357 -36.53 -2.87 -3.93
N ALA A 358 -37.48 -2.29 -4.67
CA ALA A 358 -38.53 -3.02 -5.39
C ALA A 358 -38.06 -3.58 -6.75
N ALA A 359 -36.97 -3.06 -7.31
CA ALA A 359 -36.37 -3.47 -8.58
C ALA A 359 -35.20 -4.45 -8.41
N GLN A 360 -34.81 -4.75 -7.18
CA GLN A 360 -33.78 -5.74 -6.87
C GLN A 360 -34.34 -7.16 -7.04
N THR A 361 -33.56 -8.06 -7.63
CA THR A 361 -33.89 -9.49 -7.64
C THR A 361 -33.78 -10.08 -6.22
N ALA A 362 -34.33 -11.28 -5.99
CA ALA A 362 -34.21 -11.94 -4.70
C ALA A 362 -32.75 -12.18 -4.28
N ALA A 363 -31.90 -12.62 -5.22
CA ALA A 363 -30.47 -12.86 -4.98
C ALA A 363 -29.69 -11.56 -4.71
N GLU A 364 -30.01 -10.48 -5.43
CA GLU A 364 -29.43 -9.15 -5.16
C GLU A 364 -29.75 -8.71 -3.73
N LYS A 365 -31.02 -8.80 -3.34
CA LYS A 365 -31.52 -8.38 -2.02
C LYS A 365 -30.87 -9.18 -0.90
N GLU A 366 -30.77 -10.50 -1.06
CA GLU A 366 -30.13 -11.40 -0.09
C GLU A 366 -28.65 -11.05 0.13
N LEU A 367 -27.87 -10.91 -0.95
CA LEU A 367 -26.43 -10.62 -0.84
C LEU A 367 -26.18 -9.23 -0.26
N ILE A 368 -26.94 -8.20 -0.66
CA ILE A 368 -26.85 -6.84 -0.10
C ILE A 368 -27.17 -6.85 1.40
N GLN A 369 -28.24 -7.53 1.81
CA GLN A 369 -28.60 -7.63 3.22
C GLN A 369 -27.52 -8.31 4.06
N LEU A 370 -26.91 -9.40 3.55
CA LEU A 370 -25.80 -10.06 4.24
C LEU A 370 -24.58 -9.16 4.32
N HIS A 371 -24.21 -8.50 3.22
CA HIS A 371 -23.11 -7.54 3.19
C HIS A 371 -23.30 -6.42 4.21
N ASP A 372 -24.47 -5.79 4.24
CA ASP A 372 -24.80 -4.71 5.18
C ASP A 372 -24.86 -5.20 6.63
N LYS A 373 -25.38 -6.41 6.87
CA LYS A 373 -25.35 -7.08 8.18
C LYS A 373 -23.91 -7.21 8.69
N TYR A 374 -22.98 -7.63 7.84
CA TYR A 374 -21.58 -7.82 8.23
C TYR A 374 -20.85 -6.49 8.42
N LEU A 375 -21.08 -5.49 7.57
CA LEU A 375 -20.53 -4.15 7.77
C LEU A 375 -21.03 -3.49 9.07
N THR A 376 -22.31 -3.64 9.40
CA THR A 376 -22.88 -3.14 10.66
C THR A 376 -22.26 -3.80 11.89
N ARG A 377 -21.77 -5.04 11.74
CA ARG A 377 -21.00 -5.77 12.76
C ARG A 377 -19.51 -5.44 12.74
N GLU A 378 -19.07 -4.43 12.00
CA GLU A 378 -17.67 -4.05 11.80
C GLU A 378 -16.81 -5.18 11.17
N VAL A 379 -17.40 -6.03 10.32
CA VAL A 379 -16.66 -7.01 9.50
C VAL A 379 -16.42 -6.42 8.11
N TYR A 380 -15.25 -5.79 7.94
CA TYR A 380 -14.87 -5.07 6.70
C TYR A 380 -14.14 -5.95 5.66
N GLN A 381 -13.97 -7.24 5.93
CA GLN A 381 -13.36 -8.20 5.01
C GLN A 381 -14.43 -9.16 4.49
N PRO A 382 -14.19 -9.84 3.35
CA PRO A 382 -15.07 -10.90 2.89
C PRO A 382 -15.34 -11.91 4.03
N PRO A 383 -16.61 -12.24 4.33
CA PRO A 383 -16.96 -13.13 5.44
C PRO A 383 -16.22 -14.48 5.41
N ALA A 384 -16.00 -15.05 4.21
CA ALA A 384 -15.19 -16.25 4.06
C ALA A 384 -13.74 -16.05 4.51
N ARG A 385 -13.11 -14.91 4.17
CA ARG A 385 -11.75 -14.60 4.65
C ARG A 385 -11.71 -14.46 6.15
N ARG A 386 -12.70 -13.75 6.72
CA ARG A 386 -12.78 -13.57 8.18
C ARG A 386 -13.00 -14.88 8.92
N PHE A 387 -13.83 -15.78 8.39
CA PHE A 387 -14.00 -17.12 8.92
C PHE A 387 -12.69 -17.90 8.94
N VAL A 388 -11.95 -17.92 7.82
CA VAL A 388 -10.64 -18.58 7.72
C VAL A 388 -9.67 -18.03 8.77
N ASP A 389 -9.50 -16.70 8.80
CA ASP A 389 -8.56 -16.06 9.71
C ASP A 389 -8.89 -16.33 11.20
N ASP A 390 -10.18 -16.41 11.56
CA ASP A 390 -10.62 -16.56 12.95
C ASP A 390 -10.77 -18.03 13.37
N GLN A 391 -11.33 -18.89 12.53
CA GLN A 391 -11.87 -20.21 12.91
C GLN A 391 -11.07 -21.40 12.39
N THR A 392 -10.24 -21.25 11.35
CA THR A 392 -9.52 -22.39 10.75
C THR A 392 -8.04 -22.43 11.15
N GLU A 393 -7.46 -23.63 11.23
CA GLU A 393 -6.02 -23.79 11.35
C GLU A 393 -5.31 -23.14 10.15
N PRO A 394 -4.16 -22.46 10.35
CA PRO A 394 -3.39 -21.85 9.27
C PRO A 394 -3.16 -22.84 8.12
N ASP A 395 -3.30 -22.35 6.88
CA ASP A 395 -3.03 -23.11 5.65
C ASP A 395 -3.87 -24.39 5.42
N THR A 396 -4.94 -24.60 6.21
CA THR A 396 -5.84 -25.76 6.02
C THR A 396 -7.07 -25.47 5.17
N PHE A 397 -7.39 -24.20 4.92
CA PHE A 397 -8.55 -23.84 4.10
C PHE A 397 -8.22 -23.93 2.62
N HIS A 398 -8.93 -24.80 1.92
CA HIS A 398 -8.82 -25.00 0.48
C HIS A 398 -10.17 -24.79 -0.18
N TYR A 399 -10.17 -24.03 -1.28
CA TYR A 399 -11.36 -23.76 -2.07
C TYR A 399 -11.25 -24.38 -3.45
N VAL A 400 -12.27 -25.14 -3.84
CA VAL A 400 -12.41 -25.82 -5.15
C VAL A 400 -13.80 -25.59 -5.77
N GLY A 401 -14.52 -24.60 -5.25
CA GLY A 401 -15.90 -24.30 -5.63
C GLY A 401 -16.05 -23.67 -7.01
N ALA A 402 -14.98 -23.15 -7.61
CA ALA A 402 -15.02 -22.46 -8.90
C ALA A 402 -15.84 -23.24 -9.94
N GLY A 403 -16.92 -22.63 -10.44
CA GLY A 403 -17.80 -23.20 -11.46
C GLY A 403 -18.79 -24.27 -10.97
N ALA A 404 -18.74 -24.69 -9.69
CA ALA A 404 -19.74 -25.58 -9.12
C ALA A 404 -21.12 -24.89 -9.10
N LYS A 405 -22.19 -25.66 -9.27
CA LYS A 405 -23.56 -25.14 -9.21
C LYS A 405 -24.19 -25.36 -7.85
N VAL A 406 -24.96 -24.39 -7.37
CA VAL A 406 -25.74 -24.53 -6.14
C VAL A 406 -26.68 -25.74 -6.23
N GLY A 407 -26.70 -26.56 -5.19
CA GLY A 407 -27.53 -27.77 -5.08
C GLY A 407 -26.86 -29.08 -5.52
N GLN A 408 -25.61 -29.05 -6.00
CA GLN A 408 -24.84 -30.27 -6.30
C GLN A 408 -24.33 -30.93 -4.99
N ALA A 409 -25.18 -31.75 -4.34
CA ALA A 409 -24.92 -32.32 -3.01
C ALA A 409 -23.61 -33.12 -2.86
N ASP A 410 -23.11 -33.71 -3.94
CA ASP A 410 -21.86 -34.49 -3.96
C ASP A 410 -20.62 -33.67 -4.34
N ARG A 411 -20.80 -32.37 -4.64
CA ARG A 411 -19.71 -31.48 -5.06
C ARG A 411 -19.17 -30.71 -3.86
N ILE A 412 -17.94 -31.02 -3.45
CA ILE A 412 -17.21 -30.21 -2.46
C ILE A 412 -16.87 -28.84 -3.06
N VAL A 413 -17.08 -27.78 -2.29
CA VAL A 413 -16.77 -26.37 -2.59
C VAL A 413 -15.52 -25.91 -1.83
N ALA A 414 -15.39 -26.30 -0.56
CA ALA A 414 -14.22 -26.01 0.24
C ALA A 414 -14.03 -27.07 1.34
N TRP A 415 -12.82 -27.20 1.86
CA TRP A 415 -12.55 -27.96 3.07
C TRP A 415 -11.54 -27.26 3.97
N TYR A 416 -11.58 -27.54 5.26
CA TYR A 416 -10.75 -26.89 6.28
C TYR A 416 -10.73 -27.67 7.60
N THR A 417 -9.74 -27.37 8.44
CA THR A 417 -9.67 -27.83 9.83
C THR A 417 -9.94 -26.65 10.75
N LEU A 418 -10.79 -26.82 11.76
CA LEU A 418 -11.09 -25.77 12.75
C LEU A 418 -9.99 -25.68 13.82
N LYS A 419 -9.66 -24.48 14.33
CA LYS A 419 -8.58 -24.25 15.32
C LYS A 419 -8.70 -25.05 16.63
N ASN A 420 -9.91 -25.46 16.97
CA ASN A 420 -10.20 -26.23 18.19
C ASN A 420 -10.73 -27.63 17.86
N GLY A 421 -10.66 -28.05 16.59
CA GLY A 421 -11.21 -29.30 16.10
C GLY A 421 -10.14 -30.17 15.46
N LEU A 422 -10.14 -31.45 15.77
CA LEU A 422 -9.30 -32.43 15.07
C LEU A 422 -9.95 -32.93 13.76
N LYS A 423 -11.18 -32.50 13.48
CA LYS A 423 -11.95 -32.99 12.35
C LYS A 423 -11.81 -32.08 11.15
N LEU A 424 -11.53 -32.71 10.02
CA LEU A 424 -11.61 -32.10 8.70
C LEU A 424 -13.09 -31.91 8.33
N ARG A 425 -13.44 -30.69 7.93
CA ARG A 425 -14.79 -30.28 7.53
C ARG A 425 -14.80 -29.98 6.04
N ALA A 426 -15.89 -30.33 5.35
CA ALA A 426 -16.10 -29.95 3.95
C ALA A 426 -17.46 -29.27 3.76
N LEU A 427 -17.44 -28.13 3.07
CA LEU A 427 -18.62 -27.43 2.55
C LEU A 427 -18.93 -27.99 1.16
N TYR A 428 -20.17 -28.42 0.96
CA TYR A 428 -20.68 -28.92 -0.31
C TYR A 428 -21.49 -27.84 -1.06
N ALA A 429 -21.71 -28.03 -2.36
CA ALA A 429 -22.40 -27.07 -3.21
C ALA A 429 -23.92 -26.98 -2.93
N ASP A 430 -24.48 -27.93 -2.18
CA ASP A 430 -25.81 -27.81 -1.56
C ASP A 430 -25.81 -27.00 -0.25
N LEU A 431 -24.68 -26.39 0.10
CA LEU A 431 -24.42 -25.62 1.33
C LEU A 431 -24.41 -26.44 2.61
N SER A 432 -24.44 -27.77 2.53
CA SER A 432 -24.23 -28.62 3.70
C SER A 432 -22.75 -28.62 4.12
N VAL A 433 -22.49 -28.67 5.43
CA VAL A 433 -21.15 -28.84 5.98
C VAL A 433 -21.07 -30.15 6.75
N LYS A 434 -20.11 -31.01 6.39
CA LYS A 434 -19.98 -32.37 6.93
C LYS A 434 -18.56 -32.61 7.44
N ASP A 435 -18.45 -33.49 8.43
CA ASP A 435 -17.16 -34.10 8.77
C ASP A 435 -16.77 -35.03 7.63
N VAL A 436 -15.52 -34.97 7.20
CA VAL A 436 -14.97 -35.84 6.14
C VAL A 436 -13.63 -36.43 6.56
N SER A 437 -13.27 -37.56 5.97
CA SER A 437 -11.92 -38.10 6.06
C SER A 437 -11.04 -37.55 4.94
N PRO A 438 -9.70 -37.57 5.07
CA PRO A 438 -8.82 -37.20 3.97
C PRO A 438 -9.05 -38.01 2.67
N ALA A 439 -9.58 -39.24 2.78
CA ALA A 439 -9.87 -40.10 1.64
C ALA A 439 -11.11 -39.65 0.83
N ASP A 440 -11.96 -38.81 1.41
CA ASP A 440 -13.16 -38.28 0.75
C ASP A 440 -12.87 -37.01 -0.10
N LEU A 441 -11.66 -36.46 0.02
CA LEU A 441 -11.29 -35.22 -0.66
C LEU A 441 -10.99 -35.46 -2.16
N PRO A 442 -11.33 -34.50 -3.05
CA PRO A 442 -11.12 -34.63 -4.49
C PRO A 442 -9.64 -34.52 -4.90
N LEU A 443 -8.75 -34.18 -3.97
CA LEU A 443 -7.31 -34.06 -4.18
C LEU A 443 -6.58 -34.80 -3.06
N SER A 444 -5.52 -35.52 -3.41
CA SER A 444 -4.52 -35.97 -2.44
C SER A 444 -3.90 -34.73 -1.80
N LEU A 445 -4.08 -34.55 -0.49
CA LEU A 445 -3.41 -33.48 0.26
C LEU A 445 -1.90 -33.67 0.10
N PRO A 446 -1.12 -32.60 -0.18
CA PRO A 446 0.34 -32.71 -0.09
C PRO A 446 0.70 -33.18 1.33
N GLU A 447 1.52 -34.23 1.42
CA GLU A 447 2.02 -34.77 2.69
C GLU A 447 2.83 -33.75 3.49
#